data_AF-A0A7C6ZFA0-F1
#
_entry.id   AF-A0A7C6ZFA0-F1
#
_cell.length_a   1.000
_cell.length_b   1.000
_cell.length_c   1.000
_cell.angle_alpha   90.00
_cell.angle_beta   90.00
_cell.angle_gamma   90.00
#
_symmetry.space_group_name_H-M   'P 1'
#
loop_
_entity.id
_entity.type
_entity.pdbx_description
1 polymer ?
#
loop_
_entity_poly.entity_id
_entity_poly.type
_entity_poly.pdbx_seq_one_letter_code
_entity_poly.pdbx_strand_id
1 'polypeptide(L)'
;MFALLEELAPPFAAALRRRVDLAELTVISLQLTPRQAVVVTNRRIYFLQRGILGIGAKVFFLGEVKLIRVAGNILLLEGEGGRLAKIDFRGKKELQAQVYKKLLGLLGG
;
A
#
# COMPACT_ATOMS: atom_id res chain seq x y z
N MET A 1 -16.35 12.40 -2.30
CA MET A 1 -15.04 12.33 -1.63
C MET A 1 -14.88 10.93 -1.06
N PHE A 2 -14.47 9.95 -1.86
CA PHE A 2 -14.20 8.60 -1.37
C PHE A 2 -12.85 8.61 -0.68
N ALA A 3 -12.83 8.34 0.62
CA ALA A 3 -11.57 8.12 1.31
C ALA A 3 -10.94 6.85 0.71
N LEU A 4 -9.68 6.93 0.25
CA LEU A 4 -8.84 5.75 0.03
C LEU A 4 -8.45 5.07 1.36
N LEU A 5 -9.24 5.31 2.40
CA LEU A 5 -9.14 4.76 3.74
C LEU A 5 -10.31 3.80 3.88
N GLU A 6 -10.19 2.65 3.22
CA GLU A 6 -11.08 1.53 3.49
C GLU A 6 -10.78 1.00 4.89
N GLU A 7 -11.85 0.57 5.58
CA GLU A 7 -11.69 -0.23 6.78
C GLU A 7 -11.05 -1.56 6.40
N LEU A 8 -9.86 -1.84 6.96
CA LEU A 8 -9.22 -3.12 6.79
C LEU A 8 -9.99 -4.19 7.55
N ALA A 9 -10.03 -5.40 7.01
CA ALA A 9 -10.58 -6.51 7.78
C ALA A 9 -9.84 -6.63 9.13
N PRO A 10 -10.52 -6.95 10.25
CA PRO A 10 -9.97 -6.82 11.60
C PRO A 10 -8.58 -7.48 11.81
N PRO A 11 -8.28 -8.65 11.22
CA PRO A 11 -6.95 -9.24 11.32
C PRO A 11 -5.84 -8.36 10.72
N PHE A 12 -6.10 -7.69 9.60
CA PHE A 12 -5.16 -6.79 8.94
C PHE A 12 -4.98 -5.49 9.74
N ALA A 13 -6.06 -4.93 10.29
CA ALA A 13 -5.99 -3.78 11.18
C ALA A 13 -5.15 -4.08 12.43
N ALA A 14 -5.34 -5.25 13.05
CA ALA A 14 -4.53 -5.68 14.18
C ALA A 14 -3.05 -5.88 13.80
N ALA A 15 -2.78 -6.47 12.64
CA ALA A 15 -1.42 -6.68 12.14
C ALA A 15 -0.70 -5.36 11.81
N LEU A 16 -1.43 -4.35 11.32
CA LEU A 16 -0.93 -3.00 11.09
C LEU A 16 -0.63 -2.29 12.41
N ARG A 17 -1.57 -2.29 13.37
CA ARG A 17 -1.42 -1.64 14.68
C ARG A 17 -0.19 -2.10 15.47
N ARG A 18 0.22 -3.38 15.31
CA ARG A 18 1.43 -3.93 15.94
C ARG A 18 2.74 -3.43 15.33
N ARG A 19 2.69 -2.74 14.18
CA ARG A 19 3.87 -2.40 13.37
C ARG A 19 3.96 -0.92 13.01
N VAL A 20 2.82 -0.25 12.86
CA VAL A 20 2.78 1.17 12.52
C VAL A 20 3.22 1.99 13.73
N ASP A 21 4.10 2.95 13.50
CA ASP A 21 4.51 3.91 14.51
C ASP A 21 3.34 4.88 14.82
N LEU A 22 3.20 5.29 16.07
CA LEU A 22 2.16 6.22 16.51
C LEU A 22 2.24 7.58 15.79
N ALA A 23 3.43 7.96 15.32
CA ALA A 23 3.66 9.21 14.59
C ALA A 23 3.38 9.12 13.07
N GLU A 24 2.98 7.95 12.54
CA GLU A 24 2.69 7.79 11.12
C GLU A 24 1.22 8.09 10.78
N LEU A 25 1.02 9.03 9.85
CA LEU A 25 -0.30 9.36 9.33
C LEU A 25 -0.64 8.43 8.16
N THR A 26 -1.72 7.67 8.28
CA THR A 26 -2.21 6.82 7.18
C THR A 26 -2.87 7.66 6.10
N VAL A 27 -2.43 7.50 4.86
CA VAL A 27 -2.91 8.24 3.68
C VAL A 27 -3.73 7.35 2.75
N ILE A 28 -3.36 6.08 2.64
CA ILE A 28 -4.06 5.05 1.87
C ILE A 28 -4.18 3.82 2.76
N SER A 29 -5.36 3.23 2.83
CA SER A 29 -5.63 1.94 3.44
C SER A 29 -6.59 1.22 2.51
N LEU A 30 -6.11 0.15 1.88
CA LEU A 30 -6.85 -0.53 0.82
C LEU A 30 -6.82 -2.04 1.02
N GLN A 31 -7.99 -2.65 1.13
CA GLN A 31 -8.14 -4.10 1.08
C GLN A 31 -8.18 -4.53 -0.39
N LEU A 32 -7.08 -5.07 -0.89
CA LEU A 32 -6.94 -5.50 -2.30
C LEU A 32 -7.72 -6.80 -2.56
N THR A 33 -7.55 -7.77 -1.66
CA THR A 33 -8.23 -9.07 -1.69
C THR A 33 -8.50 -9.53 -0.26
N PRO A 34 -9.29 -10.59 -0.01
CA PRO A 34 -9.44 -11.16 1.33
C PRO A 34 -8.14 -11.63 2.00
N ARG A 35 -7.04 -11.73 1.22
CA ARG A 35 -5.72 -12.17 1.70
C ARG A 35 -4.64 -11.10 1.59
N GLN A 36 -4.92 -9.93 1.03
CA GLN A 36 -3.92 -8.88 0.81
C GLN A 36 -4.49 -7.50 1.06
N ALA A 37 -3.71 -6.66 1.72
CA ALA A 37 -3.99 -5.24 1.90
C ALA A 37 -2.72 -4.42 1.67
N VAL A 38 -2.89 -3.18 1.24
CA VAL A 38 -1.82 -2.19 1.16
C VAL A 38 -2.21 -1.00 2.02
N VAL A 39 -1.26 -0.53 2.82
CA VAL A 39 -1.40 0.68 3.62
C VAL A 39 -0.22 1.57 3.30
N VAL A 40 -0.48 2.84 3.02
CA VAL A 40 0.54 3.86 2.77
C VAL A 40 0.37 4.92 3.81
N THR A 41 1.45 5.20 4.54
CA THR A 41 1.54 6.32 5.46
C THR A 41 2.34 7.44 4.81
N ASN A 42 2.47 8.57 5.51
CA ASN A 42 3.38 9.64 5.14
C ASN A 42 4.87 9.24 5.18
N ARG A 43 5.22 8.05 5.68
CA ARG A 43 6.62 7.59 5.80
C ARG A 43 6.89 6.24 5.17
N ARG A 44 5.93 5.32 5.19
CA ARG A 44 6.15 3.91 4.86
C ARG A 44 5.00 3.33 4.04
N ILE A 45 5.32 2.28 3.31
CA ILE A 45 4.36 1.46 2.58
C ILE A 45 4.36 0.06 3.20
N TYR A 46 3.20 -0.38 3.65
CA TYR A 46 2.95 -1.69 4.27
C TYR A 46 2.17 -2.57 3.30
N PHE A 47 2.78 -3.67 2.90
CA PHE A 47 2.12 -4.74 2.15
C PHE A 47 1.81 -5.89 3.10
N LEU A 48 0.54 -6.03 3.43
CA LEU A 48 0.05 -7.05 4.34
C LEU A 48 -0.46 -8.25 3.54
N GLN A 49 -0.04 -9.45 3.92
CA GLN A 49 -0.48 -10.68 3.27
C GLN A 49 -0.80 -11.76 4.31
N ARG A 50 -1.97 -12.37 4.16
CA ARG A 50 -2.38 -13.53 4.95
C ARG A 50 -1.69 -14.79 4.41
N GLY A 51 -0.86 -15.39 5.25
CA GLY A 51 -0.28 -16.72 5.06
C GLY A 51 -0.89 -17.75 6.02
N ILE A 52 -0.26 -18.92 6.11
CA ILE A 52 -0.72 -20.03 6.95
C ILE A 52 -0.57 -19.70 8.44
N LEU A 53 0.54 -19.04 8.81
CA LEU A 53 0.88 -18.69 10.21
C LEU A 53 0.34 -17.33 10.68
N GLY A 54 -0.54 -16.69 9.90
CA GLY A 54 -1.07 -15.36 10.20
C GLY A 54 -0.74 -14.32 9.13
N ILE A 55 -0.72 -13.04 9.52
CA ILE A 55 -0.50 -11.92 8.60
C ILE A 55 0.95 -11.45 8.66
N GLY A 56 1.67 -11.69 7.55
CA GLY A 56 2.97 -11.12 7.29
C GLY A 56 2.84 -9.68 6.76
N ALA A 57 3.88 -8.88 6.99
CA ALA A 57 3.99 -7.52 6.47
C ALA A 57 5.35 -7.35 5.81
N LYS A 58 5.38 -6.84 4.58
CA LYS A 58 6.58 -6.27 3.97
C LYS A 58 6.46 -4.75 4.06
N VAL A 59 7.52 -4.10 4.52
CA VAL A 59 7.52 -2.66 4.80
C VAL A 59 8.67 -2.01 4.04
N PHE A 60 8.37 -0.90 3.39
CA PHE A 60 9.33 -0.09 2.63
C PHE A 60 9.21 1.36 3.04
N PHE A 61 10.30 2.12 2.99
CA PHE A 61 10.21 3.56 3.16
C PHE A 61 9.63 4.19 1.90
N LEU A 62 8.73 5.15 2.08
CA LEU A 62 8.12 5.86 0.96
C LEU A 62 9.19 6.59 0.12
N GLY A 63 10.22 7.14 0.76
CA GLY A 63 11.33 7.83 0.10
C GLY A 63 12.26 6.93 -0.74
N GLU A 64 12.16 5.60 -0.61
CA GLU A 64 12.88 4.66 -1.48
C GLU A 64 12.23 4.56 -2.87
N VAL A 65 10.95 4.91 -3.00
CA VAL A 65 10.22 4.87 -4.27
C VAL A 65 10.63 6.06 -5.13
N LYS A 66 11.29 5.78 -6.26
CA LYS A 66 11.72 6.78 -7.24
C LYS A 66 10.79 6.85 -8.45
N LEU A 67 10.16 5.74 -8.81
CA LEU A 67 9.29 5.66 -9.97
C LEU A 67 8.08 4.78 -9.69
N ILE A 68 6.93 5.19 -10.23
CA ILE A 68 5.70 4.43 -10.21
C ILE A 68 5.30 4.17 -11.66
N ARG A 69 5.18 2.89 -12.04
CA ARG A 69 4.73 2.50 -13.39
C ARG A 69 3.38 1.81 -13.32
N VAL A 70 2.53 2.08 -14.29
CA VAL A 70 1.27 1.36 -14.50
C VAL A 70 1.54 0.24 -15.51
N ALA A 71 1.21 -1.00 -15.16
CA ALA A 71 1.31 -2.16 -16.05
C ALA A 71 0.02 -2.98 -15.96
N GLY A 72 -0.93 -2.71 -16.86
CA GLY A 72 -2.27 -3.31 -16.80
C GLY A 72 -2.96 -2.96 -15.47
N ASN A 73 -3.31 -3.98 -14.68
CA ASN A 73 -3.96 -3.81 -13.38
C ASN A 73 -2.96 -3.67 -12.20
N ILE A 74 -1.68 -3.46 -12.50
CA ILE A 74 -0.61 -3.41 -11.49
C ILE A 74 -0.02 -2.01 -11.44
N LEU A 75 0.19 -1.49 -10.22
CA LEU A 75 1.16 -0.41 -9.97
C LEU A 75 2.47 -1.03 -9.51
N LEU A 76 3.53 -0.76 -10.25
CA LEU A 76 4.89 -1.14 -9.90
C LEU A 76 5.56 0.03 -9.20
N LEU A 77 6.15 -0.24 -8.03
CA LEU A 77 6.95 0.71 -7.28
C LEU A 77 8.43 0.34 -7.45
N GLU A 78 9.21 1.26 -7.99
CA GLU A 78 10.62 1.07 -8.30
C GLU A 78 11.46 2.08 -7.50
N GLY A 79 12.58 1.60 -6.96
CA GLY A 79 13.61 2.40 -6.31
C GLY A 79 14.93 2.31 -7.07
N GLU A 80 16.02 2.80 -6.47
CA GLU A 80 17.35 2.83 -7.11
C GLU A 80 17.89 1.43 -7.45
N GLY A 81 17.60 0.42 -6.61
CA GLY A 81 17.99 -0.97 -6.83
C GLY A 81 17.01 -1.80 -7.69
N GLY A 82 16.02 -1.17 -8.32
CA GLY A 82 15.00 -1.85 -9.13
C GLY A 82 13.64 -1.96 -8.44
N ARG A 83 12.91 -3.07 -8.69
CA ARG A 83 11.54 -3.24 -8.21
C ARG A 83 11.48 -3.42 -6.69
N LEU A 84 10.83 -2.49 -6.00
CA LEU A 84 10.56 -2.57 -4.55
C LEU A 84 9.30 -3.40 -4.28
N ALA A 85 8.20 -3.05 -4.94
CA ALA A 85 6.92 -3.68 -4.70
C ALA A 85 5.98 -3.60 -5.91
N LYS A 86 4.87 -4.34 -5.81
CA LYS A 86 3.77 -4.26 -6.76
C LYS A 86 2.43 -4.24 -6.02
N ILE A 87 1.54 -3.35 -6.42
CA ILE A 87 0.15 -3.30 -5.96
C ILE A 87 -0.71 -3.85 -7.10
N ASP A 88 -1.35 -4.98 -6.88
CA ASP A 88 -2.19 -5.65 -7.88
C ASP A 88 -3.67 -5.40 -7.58
N PHE A 89 -4.35 -4.71 -8.49
CA PHE A 89 -5.74 -4.26 -8.35
C PHE A 89 -6.73 -5.24 -8.98
N ARG A 90 -6.43 -6.54 -9.08
CA ARG A 90 -7.21 -7.65 -9.71
C ARG A 90 -8.75 -7.59 -9.74
N GLY A 91 -9.43 -6.76 -8.93
CA GLY A 91 -10.87 -6.47 -9.04
C GLY A 91 -11.27 -5.05 -8.60
N LYS A 92 -10.31 -4.11 -8.50
CA LYS A 92 -10.48 -2.72 -8.04
C LYS A 92 -9.75 -1.73 -8.96
N LYS A 93 -9.84 -1.93 -10.28
CA LYS A 93 -9.09 -1.16 -11.29
C LYS A 93 -9.41 0.33 -11.23
N GLU A 94 -10.65 0.67 -10.91
CA GLU A 94 -11.16 2.03 -10.69
C GLU A 94 -10.43 2.78 -9.57
N LEU A 95 -9.83 2.06 -8.61
CA LEU A 95 -9.03 2.65 -7.53
C LEU A 95 -7.57 2.85 -7.95
N GLN A 96 -7.09 2.17 -8.99
CA GLN A 96 -5.70 2.24 -9.44
C GLN A 96 -5.29 3.67 -9.77
N ALA A 97 -6.10 4.38 -10.56
CA ALA A 97 -5.80 5.76 -10.95
C ALA A 97 -5.78 6.72 -9.75
N GLN A 98 -6.63 6.48 -8.76
CA GLN A 98 -6.71 7.30 -7.54
C GLN A 98 -5.49 7.05 -6.65
N VAL A 99 -5.14 5.78 -6.43
CA VAL A 99 -3.93 5.39 -5.67
C VAL A 99 -2.67 5.90 -6.36
N TYR A 100 -2.58 5.79 -7.69
CA TYR A 100 -1.47 6.33 -8.47
C TYR A 100 -1.30 7.84 -8.26
N LYS A 101 -2.39 8.62 -8.45
CA LYS A 101 -2.36 10.08 -8.25
C LYS A 101 -1.95 10.45 -6.82
N LYS A 102 -2.48 9.72 -5.82
CA LYS A 102 -2.18 9.98 -4.41
C LYS A 102 -0.72 9.68 -4.08
N LEU A 103 -0.18 8.55 -4.57
CA LEU A 103 1.22 8.19 -4.39
C LEU A 103 2.16 9.19 -5.08
N LEU A 104 1.85 9.63 -6.31
CA LEU A 104 2.64 10.67 -6.98
C LEU A 104 2.69 11.97 -6.17
N GLY A 105 1.54 12.41 -5.63
CA GLY A 105 1.50 13.60 -4.78
C GLY A 105 2.30 13.46 -3.49
N LEU A 106 2.51 12.25 -2.98
CA LEU A 106 3.35 11.99 -1.82
C LEU A 106 4.86 11.94 -2.16
N LEU A 107 5.22 11.69 -3.42
CA LEU A 107 6.62 11.62 -3.87
C LEU A 107 7.15 12.95 -4.42
N GLY A 108 6.27 13.82 -4.91
CA GLY A 108 6.62 15.12 -5.48
C GLY A 108 6.47 16.32 -4.53
N GLY A 109 6.24 16.05 -3.24
CA GLY A 109 6.15 17.07 -2.17
C GLY A 109 7.45 17.20 -1.39
#